data_AF-A0A961RBA0-F1
#
_entry.id   AF-A0A961RBA0-F1
#
_cell.length_a   1.000
_cell.length_b   1.000
_cell.length_c   1.000
_cell.angle_alpha   90.00
_cell.angle_beta   90.00
_cell.angle_gamma   90.00
#
_symmetry.space_group_name_H-M   'P 1'
#
loop_
_entity.id
_entity.type
_entity.pdbx_description
1 polymer ?
#
loop_
_entity_poly.entity_id
_entity_poly.type
_entity_poly.pdbx_seq_one_letter_code
_entity_poly.pdbx_strand_id
1 'polypeptide(L)'
;MSEVRSFEPGQVWRMKGRPQDPEPLVLILASVESPVLGTVWSVAIAGVSIPNARTEDGIQEMLPHAPVTQSVLEEGVIDLVADDGPLADDPDFEESYWQWREPFDRGEAGVFTVPLTEILDIVEQAIRSSAN
;
A
#
# COMPACT_ATOMS: atom_id res chain seq x y z
N MET A 1 -6.46 25.91 2.97
CA MET A 1 -5.06 25.52 2.72
C MET A 1 -4.90 24.18 3.39
N SER A 2 -4.86 23.08 2.62
CA SER A 2 -4.49 21.78 3.18
C SER A 2 -3.03 21.88 3.60
N GLU A 3 -2.74 21.47 4.82
CA GLU A 3 -1.37 21.32 5.30
C GLU A 3 -0.71 20.21 4.48
N VAL A 4 0.41 20.51 3.82
CA VAL A 4 1.19 19.51 3.08
C VAL A 4 1.77 18.57 4.12
N ARG A 5 1.27 17.32 4.13
CA ARG A 5 1.75 16.30 5.06
C ARG A 5 3.05 15.72 4.51
N SER A 6 4.13 15.81 5.30
CA SER A 6 5.39 15.14 4.97
C SER A 6 5.30 13.68 5.39
N PHE A 7 5.75 12.80 4.52
CA PHE A 7 5.81 11.37 4.75
C PHE A 7 7.27 10.92 4.73
N GLU A 8 7.59 9.92 5.54
CA GLU A 8 8.92 9.33 5.60
C GLU A 8 8.83 7.80 5.66
N PRO A 9 9.75 7.07 5.01
CA PRO A 9 9.87 5.62 5.18
C PRO A 9 9.98 5.23 6.67
N GLY A 10 9.32 4.14 7.04
CA GLY A 10 9.20 3.68 8.42
C GLY A 10 7.94 4.16 9.14
N GLN A 11 7.30 5.25 8.68
CA GLN A 11 6.09 5.74 9.34
C GLN A 11 4.90 4.77 9.19
N VAL A 12 4.14 4.62 10.26
CA VAL A 12 2.89 3.86 10.31
C VAL A 12 1.73 4.81 10.53
N TRP A 13 0.73 4.74 9.67
CA TRP A 13 -0.44 5.59 9.68
C TRP A 13 -1.72 4.77 9.78
N ARG A 14 -2.70 5.24 10.55
CA ARG A 14 -4.07 4.71 10.47
C ARG A 14 -4.72 5.25 9.20
N MET A 15 -5.34 4.39 8.40
CA MET A 15 -6.14 4.81 7.25
C MET A 15 -7.63 4.66 7.49
N LYS A 16 -8.42 5.31 6.63
CA LYS A 16 -9.86 5.08 6.59
C LYS A 16 -10.15 3.62 6.20
N GLY A 17 -10.85 2.90 7.06
CA GLY A 17 -11.18 1.49 6.86
C GLY A 17 -12.39 1.21 5.96
N ARG A 18 -12.66 -0.09 5.80
CA ARG A 18 -13.90 -0.68 5.24
C ARG A 18 -14.70 -1.33 6.39
N PRO A 19 -16.00 -1.65 6.24
CA PRO A 19 -16.76 -2.30 7.31
C PRO A 19 -16.11 -3.57 7.90
N GLN A 20 -15.42 -4.36 7.07
CA GLN A 20 -14.70 -5.56 7.46
C GLN A 20 -13.28 -5.29 8.02
N ASP A 21 -12.72 -4.11 7.74
CA ASP A 21 -11.36 -3.69 8.14
C ASP A 21 -11.44 -2.26 8.68
N PRO A 22 -11.96 -2.03 9.90
CA PRO A 22 -12.39 -0.70 10.33
C PRO A 22 -11.23 0.27 10.59
N GLU A 23 -10.06 -0.24 10.99
CA GLU A 23 -8.89 0.58 11.32
C GLU A 23 -7.57 -0.02 10.77
N PRO A 24 -7.40 -0.13 9.44
CA PRO A 24 -6.19 -0.67 8.87
C PRO A 24 -5.01 0.29 9.08
N LEU A 25 -3.81 -0.29 9.04
CA LEU A 25 -2.56 0.45 9.13
C LEU A 25 -1.87 0.48 7.77
N VAL A 26 -1.37 1.65 7.41
CA VAL A 26 -0.51 1.87 6.24
C VAL A 26 0.91 2.09 6.74
N LEU A 27 1.83 1.26 6.27
CA LEU A 27 3.25 1.45 6.50
C LEU A 27 3.89 2.04 5.26
N ILE A 28 4.65 3.10 5.44
CA ILE A 28 5.43 3.74 4.38
C ILE A 28 6.76 3.01 4.26
N LEU A 29 7.01 2.41 3.11
CA LEU A 29 8.17 1.55 2.90
C LEU A 29 9.30 2.29 2.18
N ALA A 30 8.96 3.01 1.12
CA ALA A 30 9.90 3.79 0.32
C ALA A 30 9.15 4.86 -0.51
N SER A 31 9.90 5.77 -1.10
CA SER A 31 9.40 6.66 -2.14
C SER A 31 10.33 6.70 -3.34
N VAL A 32 9.76 7.13 -4.46
CA VAL A 32 10.54 7.48 -5.65
C VAL A 32 9.89 8.61 -6.43
N GLU A 33 10.72 9.44 -7.04
CA GLU A 33 10.28 10.53 -7.89
C GLU A 33 9.98 10.05 -9.31
N SER A 34 8.77 10.38 -9.78
CA SER A 34 8.34 10.22 -11.15
C SER A 34 8.24 11.58 -11.84
N PRO A 35 8.81 11.77 -13.04
CA PRO A 35 8.65 13.00 -13.80
C PRO A 35 7.20 13.32 -14.17
N VAL A 36 6.32 12.31 -14.18
CA VAL A 36 4.91 12.42 -14.60
C VAL A 36 3.97 12.44 -13.41
N LEU A 37 4.24 11.61 -12.39
CA LEU A 37 3.33 11.40 -11.25
C LEU A 37 3.76 12.16 -9.98
N GLY A 38 4.94 12.79 -9.97
CA GLY A 38 5.56 13.32 -8.76
C GLY A 38 6.06 12.19 -7.85
N THR A 39 6.03 12.40 -6.54
CA THR A 39 6.41 11.38 -5.56
C THR A 39 5.42 10.22 -5.55
N VAL A 40 5.95 9.02 -5.77
CA VAL A 40 5.25 7.75 -5.67
C VAL A 40 5.73 7.04 -4.40
N TRP A 41 4.78 6.65 -3.56
CA TRP A 41 5.04 5.95 -2.30
C TRP A 41 4.77 4.47 -2.46
N SER A 42 5.74 3.65 -2.07
CA SER A 42 5.50 2.23 -1.84
C SER A 42 5.01 2.05 -0.42
N VAL A 43 3.81 1.48 -0.27
CA VAL A 43 3.21 1.23 1.05
C VAL A 43 2.80 -0.23 1.21
N ALA A 44 2.76 -0.68 2.46
CA ALA A 44 2.09 -1.91 2.87
C ALA A 44 0.81 -1.54 3.62
N ILE A 45 -0.22 -2.37 3.53
CA ILE A 45 -1.48 -2.18 4.26
C ILE A 45 -1.74 -3.42 5.11
N ALA A 46 -1.76 -3.28 6.43
CA ALA A 46 -1.95 -4.35 7.39
C ALA A 46 -3.28 -4.20 8.16
N GLY A 47 -3.74 -5.28 8.79
CA GLY A 47 -5.01 -5.30 9.52
C GLY A 47 -6.21 -5.29 8.57
N VAL A 48 -6.06 -5.94 7.42
CA VAL A 48 -7.11 -6.09 6.40
C VAL A 48 -7.54 -7.55 6.31
N SER A 49 -8.71 -7.83 5.73
CA SER A 49 -9.23 -9.18 5.55
C SER A 49 -9.48 -9.39 4.07
N ILE A 50 -8.48 -9.86 3.34
CA ILE A 50 -8.56 -10.10 1.89
C ILE A 50 -8.78 -11.60 1.66
N PRO A 51 -9.94 -12.03 1.13
CA PRO A 51 -10.16 -13.43 0.77
C PRO A 51 -9.11 -13.93 -0.24
N ASN A 52 -8.35 -14.94 0.16
CA ASN A 52 -7.29 -15.53 -0.65
C ASN A 52 -7.19 -17.04 -0.38
N ALA A 53 -7.73 -17.87 -1.28
CA ALA A 53 -7.71 -19.32 -1.15
C ALA A 53 -6.31 -19.96 -1.20
N ARG A 54 -5.25 -19.17 -1.46
CA ARG A 54 -3.86 -19.63 -1.47
C ARG A 54 -3.21 -19.53 -0.09
N THR A 55 -3.80 -18.83 0.87
CA THR A 55 -3.33 -18.83 2.27
C THR A 55 -3.97 -19.98 3.04
N GLU A 56 -3.31 -20.42 4.11
CA GLU A 56 -3.77 -21.58 4.91
C GLU A 56 -5.19 -21.38 5.46
N ASP A 57 -5.50 -20.18 5.95
CA ASP A 57 -6.80 -19.84 6.53
C ASP A 57 -7.77 -19.22 5.50
N GLY A 58 -7.39 -19.13 4.23
CA GLY A 58 -8.21 -18.53 3.18
C GLY A 58 -8.36 -17.00 3.26
N ILE A 59 -7.69 -16.36 4.21
CA ILE A 59 -7.65 -14.91 4.42
C ILE A 59 -6.18 -14.44 4.38
N GLN A 60 -5.95 -13.32 3.71
CA GLN A 60 -4.68 -12.60 3.69
C GLN A 60 -4.85 -11.31 4.51
N GLU A 61 -4.02 -11.16 5.54
CA GLU A 61 -4.17 -10.09 6.54
C GLU A 61 -3.43 -8.78 6.21
N MET A 62 -2.67 -8.81 5.11
CA MET A 62 -1.81 -7.71 4.69
C MET A 62 -1.70 -7.66 3.16
N LEU A 63 -1.77 -6.47 2.59
CA LEU A 63 -1.29 -6.17 1.24
C LEU A 63 0.18 -5.73 1.33
N PRO A 64 1.15 -6.56 0.89
CA PRO A 64 2.56 -6.31 1.14
C PRO A 64 3.14 -5.14 0.35
N HIS A 65 2.60 -4.85 -0.83
CA HIS A 65 3.09 -3.76 -1.68
C HIS A 65 1.97 -3.14 -2.50
N ALA A 66 1.82 -1.82 -2.35
CA ALA A 66 0.92 -0.98 -3.13
C ALA A 66 1.63 0.35 -3.44
N PRO A 67 2.03 0.60 -4.70
CA PRO A 67 2.55 1.90 -5.11
C PRO A 67 1.39 2.89 -5.27
N VAL A 68 1.45 4.03 -4.59
CA VAL A 68 0.40 5.08 -4.59
C VAL A 68 0.99 6.46 -4.85
N THR A 69 0.20 7.39 -5.38
CA THR A 69 0.62 8.79 -5.48
C THR A 69 0.56 9.50 -4.13
N GLN A 70 1.29 10.62 -3.99
CA GLN A 70 1.19 11.52 -2.83
C GLN A 70 -0.26 11.83 -2.46
N SER A 71 -1.09 12.22 -3.44
CA SER A 71 -2.49 12.62 -3.20
C SER A 71 -3.35 11.49 -2.62
N VAL A 72 -3.18 10.26 -3.13
CA VAL A 72 -3.90 9.08 -2.60
C VAL A 72 -3.52 8.80 -1.15
N LEU A 73 -2.23 8.93 -0.83
CA LEU A 73 -1.75 8.72 0.53
C LEU A 73 -2.28 9.80 1.48
N GLU A 74 -2.17 11.08 1.10
CA GLU A 74 -2.65 12.23 1.90
C GLU A 74 -4.14 12.15 2.23
N GLU A 75 -4.96 11.76 1.25
CA GLU A 75 -6.41 11.63 1.40
C GLU A 75 -6.82 10.36 2.18
N GLY A 76 -5.99 9.32 2.12
CA GLY A 76 -6.28 8.00 2.70
C GLY A 76 -5.94 7.86 4.18
N VAL A 77 -4.90 8.56 4.65
CA VAL A 77 -4.42 8.46 6.04
C VAL A 77 -5.06 9.49 6.98
N ILE A 78 -5.26 9.08 8.22
CA ILE A 78 -5.95 9.85 9.25
C ILE A 78 -4.94 10.33 10.29
N ASP A 79 -4.32 9.40 11.01
CA ASP A 79 -3.43 9.68 12.14
C ASP A 79 -2.10 8.94 11.97
N LEU A 80 -1.00 9.63 12.27
CA LEU A 80 0.30 8.99 12.45
C LEU A 80 0.25 8.17 13.76
N VAL A 81 0.61 6.89 13.66
CA VAL A 81 0.61 5.94 14.77
C VAL A 81 2.02 5.75 15.32
N ALA A 82 3.02 5.69 14.45
CA ALA A 82 4.43 5.55 14.82
C ALA A 82 5.35 6.11 13.72
N ASP A 83 6.54 6.55 14.12
CA ASP A 83 7.60 7.01 13.20
C ASP A 83 8.63 5.91 12.87
N ASP A 84 8.63 4.77 13.59
CA ASP A 84 9.58 3.65 13.41
C ASP A 84 8.89 2.26 13.35
N GLY A 85 8.06 2.05 12.34
CA GLY A 85 7.41 0.76 12.10
C GLY A 85 8.41 -0.39 11.87
N PRO A 86 8.23 -1.55 12.53
CA PRO A 86 9.20 -2.65 12.55
C PRO A 86 9.36 -3.42 11.22
N LEU A 87 8.54 -3.09 10.22
CA LEU A 87 8.47 -3.80 8.93
C LEU A 87 9.37 -3.17 7.85
N ALA A 88 10.03 -2.04 8.13
CA ALA A 88 11.02 -1.47 7.21
C ALA A 88 12.21 -2.42 6.96
N ASP A 89 12.45 -3.37 7.87
CA ASP A 89 13.52 -4.37 7.79
C ASP A 89 13.04 -5.75 7.28
N ASP A 90 11.81 -5.86 6.74
CA ASP A 90 11.28 -7.13 6.22
C ASP A 90 11.89 -7.45 4.82
N PRO A 91 12.58 -8.59 4.65
CA PRO A 91 13.17 -8.96 3.35
C PRO A 91 12.12 -9.16 2.24
N ASP A 92 10.88 -9.53 2.57
CA ASP A 92 9.82 -9.72 1.58
C ASP A 92 9.37 -8.37 0.98
N PHE A 93 9.56 -7.26 1.72
CA PHE A 93 9.37 -5.92 1.19
C PHE A 93 10.39 -5.60 0.09
N GLU A 94 11.68 -5.84 0.34
CA GLU A 94 12.72 -5.49 -0.64
C GLU A 94 12.48 -6.22 -1.97
N GLU A 95 12.15 -7.51 -1.91
CA GLU A 95 11.84 -8.29 -3.11
C GLU A 95 10.63 -7.72 -3.88
N SER A 96 9.49 -7.52 -3.20
CA SER A 96 8.27 -7.03 -3.84
C SER A 96 8.42 -5.60 -4.40
N TYR A 97 9.19 -4.75 -3.71
CA TYR A 97 9.54 -3.43 -4.22
C TYR A 97 10.30 -3.51 -5.54
N TRP A 98 11.36 -4.32 -5.62
CA TRP A 98 12.16 -4.42 -6.84
C TRP A 98 11.40 -5.06 -8.01
N GLN A 99 10.54 -6.04 -7.73
CA GLN A 99 9.65 -6.65 -8.72
C GLN A 99 8.71 -5.62 -9.37
N TRP A 100 8.28 -4.59 -8.63
CA TRP A 100 7.52 -3.46 -9.18
C TRP A 100 8.42 -2.38 -9.81
N ARG A 101 9.53 -2.04 -9.15
CA ARG A 101 10.38 -0.90 -9.50
C ARG A 101 11.01 -1.05 -10.88
N GLU A 102 11.51 -2.24 -11.21
CA GLU A 102 12.15 -2.50 -12.49
C GLU A 102 11.20 -2.30 -13.69
N PRO A 103 9.99 -2.89 -13.73
CA PRO A 103 9.00 -2.55 -14.76
C PRO A 103 8.52 -1.10 -14.69
N PHE A 104 8.40 -0.50 -13.51
CA PHE A 104 7.98 0.91 -13.38
C PHE A 104 8.95 1.85 -14.09
N ASP A 105 10.26 1.63 -13.94
CA ASP A 105 11.30 2.42 -14.62
C ASP A 105 11.27 2.26 -16.15
N ARG A 106 10.69 1.16 -16.65
CA ARG A 106 10.43 0.95 -18.09
C ARG A 106 9.06 1.45 -18.56
N GLY A 107 8.22 1.96 -17.65
CA GLY A 107 6.85 2.37 -17.94
C GLY A 107 5.87 1.20 -18.11
N GLU A 108 6.23 0.02 -17.59
CA GLU A 108 5.48 -1.23 -17.73
C GLU A 108 4.67 -1.59 -16.47
N ALA A 109 4.94 -0.96 -15.32
CA ALA A 109 4.14 -1.08 -14.11
C ALA A 109 3.35 0.20 -13.80
N GLY A 110 2.19 0.00 -13.17
CA GLY A 110 1.29 1.07 -12.76
C GLY A 110 1.55 1.58 -11.35
N VAL A 111 0.82 2.65 -11.01
CA VAL A 111 0.69 3.24 -9.68
C VAL A 111 -0.80 3.40 -9.42
N PHE A 112 -1.26 3.10 -8.22
CA PHE A 112 -2.65 3.32 -7.85
C PHE A 112 -2.92 4.81 -7.66
N THR A 113 -3.94 5.29 -8.35
CA THR A 113 -4.45 6.68 -8.28
C THR A 113 -5.88 6.74 -7.73
N VAL A 114 -6.32 5.66 -7.08
CA VAL A 114 -7.65 5.49 -6.49
C VAL A 114 -7.53 5.43 -4.96
N PRO A 115 -8.62 5.68 -4.19
CA PRO A 115 -8.57 5.64 -2.73
C PRO A 115 -8.03 4.31 -2.19
N LEU A 116 -7.29 4.35 -1.08
CA LEU A 116 -6.66 3.16 -0.48
C LEU A 116 -7.65 2.00 -0.23
N THR A 117 -8.90 2.31 0.14
CA THR A 117 -9.95 1.28 0.32
C THR A 117 -10.32 0.59 -0.99
N GLU A 118 -10.33 1.32 -2.11
CA GLU A 118 -10.63 0.78 -3.44
C GLU A 118 -9.48 -0.10 -3.94
N ILE A 119 -8.23 0.21 -3.57
CA ILE A 119 -7.09 -0.67 -3.85
C ILE A 119 -7.32 -2.07 -3.25
N LEU A 120 -7.81 -2.15 -2.01
CA LEU A 120 -8.12 -3.42 -1.37
C LEU A 120 -9.22 -4.19 -2.13
N ASP A 121 -10.25 -3.50 -2.62
CA ASP A 121 -11.32 -4.10 -3.43
C ASP A 121 -10.79 -4.61 -4.79
N ILE A 122 -9.88 -3.89 -5.43
CA ILE A 122 -9.23 -4.29 -6.69
C ILE A 122 -8.37 -5.54 -6.47
N VAL A 123 -7.56 -5.57 -5.42
CA VAL A 123 -6.70 -6.72 -5.07
C VAL A 123 -7.56 -7.95 -4.78
N GLU A 124 -8.63 -7.81 -4.01
CA GLU A 124 -9.56 -8.89 -3.71
C GLU A 124 -10.18 -9.47 -5.01
N GLN A 125 -10.57 -8.61 -5.95
CA GLN A 125 -11.08 -9.04 -7.25
C GLN A 125 -10.00 -9.75 -8.08
N ALA A 126 -8.79 -9.21 -8.14
CA ALA A 126 -7.67 -9.81 -8.88
C ALA A 126 -7.32 -11.21 -8.36
N ILE A 127 -7.27 -11.39 -7.04
CA ILE A 127 -7.04 -12.69 -6.39
C ILE A 127 -8.13 -13.67 -6.81
N ARG A 128 -9.41 -13.28 -6.70
CA ARG A 128 -10.55 -14.11 -7.12
C ARG A 128 -10.49 -14.50 -8.59
N SER A 129 -10.16 -13.57 -9.49
CA SER A 129 -10.07 -13.86 -10.93
C SER A 129 -8.89 -14.77 -11.28
N SER A 130 -7.80 -14.73 -10.50
CA SER A 130 -6.61 -15.57 -10.71
C SER A 130 -6.70 -16.97 -10.07
N ALA A 131 -7.76 -17.24 -9.31
CA ALA A 131 -8.01 -18.53 -8.66
C ALA A 131 -8.85 -19.51 -9.51
N ASN A 132 -9.28 -19.08 -10.71
CA ASN A 132 -10.05 -19.89 -11.67
C ASN A 132 -9.18 -20.53 -12.74
#